data_AF-A0A429DU21-F1
#
_entry.id   AF-A0A429DU21-F1
#
_cell.length_a   1.000
_cell.length_b   1.000
_cell.length_c   1.000
_cell.angle_alpha   90.00
_cell.angle_beta   90.00
_cell.angle_gamma   90.00
#
_symmetry.space_group_name_H-M   'P 1'
#
loop_
_entity.id
_entity.type
_entity.pdbx_description
1 polymer ?
#
loop_
_entity_poly.entity_id
_entity_poly.type
_entity_poly.pdbx_seq_one_letter_code
_entity_poly.pdbx_strand_id
1 'polypeptide(L)'
;MPGPQRVTLPPTVVASHLRACADDLAVSLTASGPAATVPELLSVVRHLVAGQQALAIALEGMAGRVEGGGEGALATAPTVDVEVVAEVLRAAATAVDCSAEALAESRPSFECVSDSVAPDTRL
;
A
#
# COMPACT_ATOMS: atom_id res chain seq x y z
N MET A 1 31.44 0.03 -8.79
CA MET A 1 30.84 -0.13 -7.45
C MET A 1 29.78 -1.22 -7.56
N PRO A 2 29.88 -2.33 -6.81
CA PRO A 2 28.78 -3.28 -6.75
C PRO A 2 27.59 -2.57 -6.07
N GLY A 3 26.42 -2.60 -6.71
CA GLY A 3 25.21 -1.98 -6.17
C GLY A 3 24.79 -2.61 -4.84
N PRO A 4 23.95 -1.94 -4.04
CA PRO A 4 23.49 -2.48 -2.77
C PRO A 4 22.86 -3.86 -2.98
N GLN A 5 23.39 -4.89 -2.31
CA GLN A 5 22.79 -6.22 -2.29
C GLN A 5 21.40 -6.08 -1.68
N ARG A 6 20.36 -6.23 -2.50
CA ARG A 6 18.98 -6.28 -1.99
C ARG A 6 18.84 -7.56 -1.19
N VAL A 7 18.79 -7.44 0.13
CA VAL A 7 18.42 -8.54 1.01
C VAL A 7 16.95 -8.86 0.73
N THR A 8 16.69 -10.01 0.12
CA THR A 8 15.32 -10.51 -0.08
C THR A 8 14.83 -11.10 1.24
N LEU A 9 13.93 -10.40 1.92
CA LEU A 9 13.29 -10.90 3.15
C LEU A 9 12.13 -11.84 2.81
N PRO A 10 11.79 -12.80 3.69
CA PRO A 10 10.57 -13.61 3.53
C PRO A 10 9.32 -12.71 3.47
N PRO A 11 8.32 -13.02 2.61
CA PRO A 11 7.11 -12.19 2.45
C PRO A 11 6.35 -11.94 3.76
N THR A 12 6.32 -12.92 4.66
CA THR A 12 5.67 -12.81 5.97
C THR A 12 6.34 -11.78 6.89
N VAL A 13 7.66 -11.66 6.83
CA VAL A 13 8.43 -10.64 7.57
C VAL A 13 8.10 -9.26 7.04
N VAL A 14 8.10 -9.09 5.71
CA VAL A 14 7.74 -7.81 5.06
C VAL A 14 6.31 -7.41 5.40
N ALA A 15 5.36 -8.34 5.33
CA ALA A 15 3.96 -8.10 5.68
C ALA A 15 3.79 -7.69 7.16
N SER A 16 4.53 -8.32 8.08
CA SER A 16 4.51 -7.96 9.50
C SER A 16 5.03 -6.53 9.74
N HIS A 17 6.11 -6.15 9.05
CA HIS A 17 6.64 -4.78 9.15
C HIS A 17 5.69 -3.75 8.55
N LEU A 18 5.10 -4.06 7.38
CA LEU A 18 4.10 -3.18 6.76
C LEU A 18 2.93 -2.92 7.72
N ARG A 19 2.39 -3.97 8.36
CA ARG A 19 1.33 -3.83 9.35
C ARG A 19 1.74 -2.91 10.51
N ALA A 20 2.91 -3.16 11.12
CA ALA A 20 3.39 -2.34 12.23
C ALA A 20 3.57 -0.87 11.83
N CYS A 21 4.13 -0.59 10.65
CA CYS A 21 4.27 0.76 10.14
C CYS A 21 2.92 1.44 9.87
N ALA A 22 1.93 0.68 9.36
CA ALA A 22 0.58 1.20 9.14
C ALA A 22 -0.10 1.54 10.48
N ASP A 23 0.06 0.70 11.50
CA ASP A 23 -0.45 0.93 12.85
C ASP A 23 0.18 2.19 13.47
N ASP A 24 1.52 2.31 13.39
CA ASP A 24 2.25 3.49 13.90
C ASP A 24 1.83 4.78 13.18
N LEU A 25 1.63 4.73 11.86
CA LEU A 25 1.15 5.85 11.07
C LEU A 25 -0.28 6.25 11.48
N ALA A 26 -1.17 5.27 11.66
CA ALA A 26 -2.55 5.51 12.08
C ALA A 26 -2.59 6.17 13.47
N VAL A 27 -1.80 5.68 14.44
CA VAL A 27 -1.68 6.30 15.76
C VAL A 27 -1.16 7.74 15.65
N SER A 28 -0.12 7.95 14.85
CA SER A 28 0.50 9.28 14.69
C SER A 28 -0.45 10.32 14.09
N LEU A 29 -1.32 9.92 13.15
CA LEU A 29 -2.24 10.84 12.45
C LEU A 29 -3.59 11.04 13.16
N THR A 30 -3.96 10.15 14.09
CA THR A 30 -5.25 10.22 14.81
C THR A 30 -5.13 10.66 16.26
N ALA A 31 -3.92 10.63 16.83
CA ALA A 31 -3.69 11.07 18.21
C ALA A 31 -4.04 12.56 18.39
N SER A 32 -4.61 12.90 19.55
CA SER A 32 -4.88 14.30 19.90
C SER A 32 -3.57 15.04 20.19
N GLY A 33 -3.18 15.94 19.29
CA GLY A 33 -1.96 16.76 19.37
C GLY A 33 -1.58 17.27 17.99
N PRO A 34 -0.59 18.17 17.86
CA PRO A 34 -0.10 18.59 16.56
C PRO A 34 0.53 17.38 15.85
N ALA A 35 -0.18 16.83 14.87
CA ALA A 35 0.08 15.54 14.26
C ALA A 35 1.26 15.60 13.28
N ALA A 36 1.30 16.66 12.46
CA ALA A 36 2.34 16.91 11.47
C ALA A 36 2.21 18.34 10.92
N THR A 37 3.28 18.85 10.33
CA THR A 37 3.22 20.03 9.47
C THR A 37 2.52 19.71 8.15
N VAL A 38 1.96 20.70 7.47
CA VAL A 38 1.32 20.49 6.16
C VAL A 38 2.27 19.85 5.11
N PRO A 39 3.55 20.26 5.00
CA PRO A 39 4.51 19.59 4.12
C PRO A 39 4.79 18.12 4.48
N GLU A 40 4.80 17.77 5.77
CA GLU A 40 4.94 16.39 6.23
C GLU A 40 3.74 15.54 5.82
N LEU A 41 2.51 16.07 5.95
CA LEU A 41 1.30 15.37 5.49
C LEU A 41 1.29 15.16 3.98
N LEU A 42 1.71 16.15 3.20
CA LEU A 42 1.92 15.99 1.75
C LEU A 42 2.92 14.87 1.44
N SER A 43 3.98 14.74 2.24
CA SER A 43 4.93 13.64 2.11
C SER A 43 4.28 12.30 2.43
N VAL A 44 3.51 12.22 3.52
CA VAL A 44 2.76 11.01 3.89
C VAL A 44 1.83 10.59 2.75
N VAL A 45 1.05 11.51 2.19
CA VAL A 45 0.15 11.23 1.05
C VAL A 45 0.91 10.64 -0.14
N ARG A 46 2.07 11.20 -0.52
CA ARG A 46 2.89 10.63 -1.61
C ARG A 46 3.37 9.20 -1.31
N HIS A 47 3.79 8.92 -0.07
CA HIS A 47 4.23 7.59 0.32
C HIS A 47 3.06 6.60 0.37
N LEU A 48 1.86 7.06 0.76
CA LEU A 48 0.65 6.24 0.75
C LEU A 48 0.25 5.86 -0.68
N VAL A 49 0.23 6.80 -1.63
CA VAL A 49 -0.05 6.50 -3.05
C VAL A 49 0.93 5.46 -3.58
N ALA A 50 2.23 5.67 -3.39
CA ALA A 50 3.26 4.73 -3.86
C ALA A 50 3.14 3.36 -3.17
N GLY A 51 2.81 3.33 -1.88
CA GLY A 51 2.57 2.12 -1.11
C GLY A 51 1.35 1.34 -1.59
N GLN A 52 0.23 2.03 -1.87
CA GLN A 52 -0.99 1.43 -2.41
C GLN A 52 -0.74 0.82 -3.80
N GLN A 53 -0.05 1.53 -4.70
CA GLN A 53 0.33 0.99 -6.00
C GLN A 53 1.20 -0.27 -5.88
N ALA A 54 2.18 -0.26 -4.96
CA ALA A 54 3.00 -1.45 -4.69
C ALA A 54 2.18 -2.62 -4.12
N LEU A 55 1.17 -2.32 -3.29
CA LEU A 55 0.25 -3.32 -2.74
C LEU A 55 -0.69 -3.90 -3.81
N ALA A 56 -1.19 -3.08 -4.73
CA ALA A 56 -1.97 -3.56 -5.87
C ALA A 56 -1.17 -4.58 -6.70
N ILE A 57 0.09 -4.27 -7.01
CA ILE A 57 1.00 -5.19 -7.71
C ILE A 57 1.24 -6.48 -6.90
N ALA A 58 1.41 -6.37 -5.58
CA ALA A 58 1.62 -7.53 -4.73
C ALA A 58 0.38 -8.46 -4.69
N LEU A 59 -0.83 -7.88 -4.63
CA LEU A 59 -2.10 -8.61 -4.67
C LEU A 59 -2.30 -9.32 -6.01
N GLU A 60 -2.05 -8.63 -7.12
CA GLU A 60 -2.08 -9.23 -8.46
C GLU A 60 -1.08 -10.39 -8.59
N GLY A 61 0.15 -10.19 -8.07
CA GLY A 61 1.17 -11.22 -8.02
C GLY A 61 0.83 -12.41 -7.10
N MET A 62 -0.06 -12.24 -6.11
CA MET A 62 -0.61 -13.34 -5.33
C MET A 62 -1.70 -14.08 -6.10
N ALA A 63 -2.60 -13.36 -6.80
CA ALA A 63 -3.61 -13.96 -7.65
C ALA A 63 -3.00 -14.89 -8.69
N GLY A 64 -1.98 -14.41 -9.42
CA GLY A 64 -1.28 -15.23 -10.41
C GLY A 64 -0.57 -16.46 -9.82
N ARG A 65 -0.11 -16.41 -8.56
CA ARG A 65 0.46 -17.57 -7.86
C ARG A 65 -0.61 -18.60 -7.47
N VAL A 66 -1.80 -18.14 -7.10
CA VAL A 66 -2.94 -19.02 -6.77
C VAL A 66 -3.38 -19.78 -8.02
N GLU A 67 -3.55 -19.09 -9.14
CA GLU A 67 -3.94 -19.73 -10.41
C GLU A 67 -2.85 -20.66 -10.95
N GLY A 68 -1.58 -20.23 -10.93
CA GLY A 68 -0.45 -21.06 -11.35
C GLY A 68 -0.18 -22.26 -10.44
N GLY A 69 -0.78 -22.32 -9.25
CA GLY A 69 -0.63 -23.41 -8.28
C GLY A 69 -1.45 -24.67 -8.59
N GLY A 70 -2.31 -24.63 -9.61
CA GLY A 70 -3.22 -25.72 -9.97
C GLY A 70 -2.55 -27.03 -10.39
N GLU A 71 -1.29 -27.00 -10.83
CA GLU A 71 -0.50 -28.21 -11.14
C GLU A 71 0.38 -28.68 -9.96
N GLY A 72 0.36 -27.96 -8.83
CA GLY A 72 1.24 -28.17 -7.69
C GLY A 72 0.49 -28.36 -6.36
N ALA A 73 0.81 -27.52 -5.37
CA ALA A 73 0.25 -27.62 -4.01
C ALA A 73 -1.28 -27.46 -3.96
N LEU A 74 -1.89 -26.89 -5.01
CA LEU A 74 -3.34 -26.72 -5.13
C LEU A 74 -3.99 -27.74 -6.08
N ALA A 75 -3.25 -28.74 -6.57
CA ALA A 75 -3.78 -29.73 -7.51
C ALA A 75 -4.96 -30.56 -6.95
N THR A 76 -5.05 -30.69 -5.63
CA THR A 76 -6.16 -31.39 -4.96
C THR A 76 -7.27 -30.44 -4.51
N ALA A 77 -7.11 -29.12 -4.69
CA ALA A 77 -8.12 -28.14 -4.31
C ALA A 77 -9.25 -28.10 -5.38
N PRO A 78 -10.51 -27.85 -4.97
CA PRO A 78 -11.57 -27.60 -5.94
C PRO A 78 -11.24 -26.39 -6.81
N THR A 79 -11.34 -26.54 -8.14
CA THR A 79 -11.00 -25.48 -9.10
C THR A 79 -11.76 -24.19 -8.83
N VAL A 80 -13.04 -24.30 -8.49
CA VAL A 80 -13.90 -23.15 -8.15
C VAL A 80 -13.32 -22.35 -6.97
N ASP A 81 -12.78 -23.01 -5.95
CA ASP A 81 -12.23 -22.32 -4.78
C ASP A 81 -10.94 -21.55 -5.14
N VAL A 82 -10.10 -22.13 -6.00
CA VAL A 82 -8.87 -21.49 -6.50
C VAL A 82 -9.20 -20.25 -7.34
N GLU A 83 -10.17 -20.37 -8.25
CA GLU A 83 -10.64 -19.26 -9.09
C GLU A 83 -11.23 -18.12 -8.24
N VAL A 84 -12.07 -18.45 -7.25
CA VAL A 84 -12.67 -17.46 -6.36
C VAL A 84 -11.60 -16.71 -5.57
N VAL A 85 -10.61 -17.40 -5.02
CA VAL A 85 -9.52 -16.74 -4.27
C VAL A 85 -8.70 -15.84 -5.18
N ALA A 86 -8.35 -16.29 -6.38
CA ALA A 86 -7.62 -15.47 -7.35
C ALA A 86 -8.41 -14.21 -7.74
N GLU A 87 -9.72 -14.35 -7.96
CA GLU A 87 -10.57 -13.22 -8.33
C GLU A 87 -10.74 -12.22 -7.19
N VAL A 88 -10.89 -12.68 -5.95
CA VAL A 88 -10.90 -11.79 -4.77
C VAL A 88 -9.59 -11.01 -4.65
N LEU A 89 -8.45 -11.64 -4.93
CA LEU A 89 -7.15 -10.97 -4.90
C LEU A 89 -7.02 -9.90 -6.00
N ARG A 90 -7.51 -10.16 -7.22
CA ARG A 90 -7.52 -9.16 -8.31
C ARG A 90 -8.49 -8.02 -8.05
N ALA A 91 -9.68 -8.32 -7.51
CA ALA A 91 -10.63 -7.30 -7.09
C ALA A 91 -10.03 -6.39 -6.00
N ALA A 92 -9.32 -6.98 -5.03
CA ALA A 92 -8.59 -6.23 -4.02
C ALA A 92 -7.47 -5.37 -4.63
N ALA A 93 -6.69 -5.91 -5.57
CA ALA A 93 -5.64 -5.17 -6.27
C ALA A 93 -6.21 -3.93 -6.96
N THR A 94 -7.31 -4.10 -7.70
CA THR A 94 -8.02 -3.02 -8.40
C THR A 94 -8.52 -1.96 -7.43
N ALA A 95 -9.18 -2.36 -6.33
CA ALA A 95 -9.70 -1.42 -5.34
C ALA A 95 -8.59 -0.58 -4.66
N VAL A 96 -7.45 -1.21 -4.39
CA VAL A 96 -6.28 -0.53 -3.81
C VAL A 96 -5.69 0.47 -4.81
N ASP A 97 -5.58 0.11 -6.09
CA ASP A 97 -5.05 1.01 -7.13
C ASP A 97 -5.98 2.20 -7.37
N CYS A 98 -7.29 1.99 -7.47
CA CYS A 98 -8.27 3.08 -7.55
C CYS A 98 -8.19 4.03 -6.34
N SER A 99 -7.94 3.49 -5.14
CA SER A 99 -7.73 4.31 -3.94
C SER A 99 -6.45 5.16 -4.04
N ALA A 100 -5.39 4.61 -4.64
CA ALA A 100 -4.14 5.32 -4.89
C ALA A 100 -4.34 6.45 -5.91
N GLU A 101 -5.07 6.18 -6.98
CA GLU A 101 -5.42 7.17 -8.01
C GLU A 101 -6.23 8.32 -7.42
N ALA A 102 -7.31 8.03 -6.69
CA ALA A 102 -8.13 9.06 -6.05
C ALA A 102 -7.30 9.95 -5.09
N LEU A 103 -6.37 9.34 -4.35
CA LEU A 103 -5.48 10.09 -3.46
C LEU A 103 -4.45 10.91 -4.26
N ALA A 104 -3.91 10.38 -5.36
CA ALA A 104 -3.00 11.11 -6.24
C ALA A 104 -3.67 12.30 -6.92
N GLU A 105 -4.93 12.15 -7.35
CA GLU A 105 -5.75 13.22 -7.93
C GLU A 105 -6.02 14.35 -6.95
N SER A 106 -6.06 14.06 -5.65
CA SER A 106 -6.23 15.08 -4.61
C SER A 106 -4.97 15.93 -4.34
N ARG A 107 -3.81 15.56 -4.92
CA ARG A 107 -2.53 16.24 -4.66
C ARG A 107 -2.55 17.76 -4.91
N PRO A 108 -3.13 18.28 -6.02
CA PRO A 108 -3.20 19.72 -6.25
C PRO A 108 -3.97 20.46 -5.14
N SER A 109 -4.98 19.83 -4.54
CA SER A 109 -5.73 20.41 -3.43
C SER A 109 -4.85 20.53 -2.18
N PHE A 110 -4.05 19.51 -1.87
CA PHE A 110 -3.09 19.58 -0.76
C PHE A 110 -1.99 20.61 -1.00
N GLU A 111 -1.48 20.74 -2.24
CA GLU A 111 -0.50 21.76 -2.62
C GLU A 111 -1.09 23.18 -2.42
N CYS A 112 -2.31 23.44 -2.88
CA CYS A 112 -3.02 24.71 -2.64
C CYS A 112 -3.17 25.05 -1.15
N VAL A 113 -3.51 24.07 -0.31
CA VAL A 113 -3.61 24.27 1.14
C VAL A 113 -2.23 24.58 1.73
N SER A 114 -1.18 23.88 1.30
CA SER A 114 0.19 24.12 1.73
C SER A 114 0.68 25.53 1.39
N ASP A 115 0.37 26.03 0.19
CA ASP A 115 0.74 27.38 -0.25
C ASP A 115 -0.01 28.48 0.53
N SER A 116 -1.13 28.12 1.15
CA SER A 116 -2.00 29.04 1.90
C SER A 116 -1.62 29.16 3.39
N VAL A 117 -0.67 28.37 3.88
CA VAL A 117 -0.28 28.33 5.29
C VAL A 117 1.22 28.53 5.48
N ALA A 118 1.65 28.93 6.69
CA ALA A 118 3.08 28.98 6.99
C ALA A 118 3.66 27.55 7.00
N PRO A 119 4.93 27.32 6.59
CA PRO A 119 5.52 25.99 6.51
C PRO A 119 5.50 25.21 7.83
N ASP A 120 5.59 25.92 8.96
CA ASP A 120 5.56 25.35 10.31
C ASP A 120 4.15 25.18 10.88
N THR A 121 3.10 25.40 10.06
CA THR A 121 1.72 25.22 10.48
C THR A 121 1.46 23.74 10.75
N ARG A 122 1.13 23.45 12.01
CA ARG A 122 0.80 22.11 12.49
C ARG A 122 -0.72 21.92 12.50
N LEU A 123 -1.17 20.76 12.03
CA LEU A 123 -2.57 20.32 12.09
C LEU A 123 -2.81 19.38 13.27
#